data_AF-A0A380H6N1-F1
#
_entry.id   AF-A0A380H6N1-F1
#
_cell.length_a   1.000
_cell.length_b   1.000
_cell.length_c   1.000
_cell.angle_alpha   90.00
_cell.angle_beta   90.00
_cell.angle_gamma   90.00
#
_symmetry.space_group_name_H-M   'P 1'
#
loop_
_entity.id
_entity.type
_entity.pdbx_description
1 polymer ?
#
loop_
_entity_poly.entity_id
_entity_poly.type
_entity_poly.pdbx_seq_one_letter_code
_entity_poly.pdbx_strand_id
1 'polypeptide(L)' 'MNKELLRKYLNDDVFKSVVVVIGNKKVVLENDIHVDYENEIIIYPLKNCTRIIPFSSISYLDLLDKNDQFINYFKED' A
#
# COMPACT_ATOMS: atom_id res chain seq x y z
N MET A 1 -1.57 4.19 -9.35
CA MET A 1 -0.24 3.70 -8.95
C MET A 1 0.16 2.53 -9.83
N ASN A 2 1.44 2.35 -10.16
CA ASN A 2 1.92 1.26 -11.02
C ASN A 2 1.76 -0.11 -10.30
N LYS A 3 1.12 -1.08 -10.97
CA LYS A 3 0.88 -2.43 -10.44
C LYS A 3 2.16 -3.22 -10.14
N GLU A 4 3.22 -3.06 -10.95
CA GLU A 4 4.50 -3.75 -10.75
C GLU A 4 5.23 -3.20 -9.52
N LEU A 5 5.15 -1.88 -9.32
CA LEU A 5 5.67 -1.21 -8.14
C LEU A 5 4.97 -1.72 -6.87
N LEU A 6 3.64 -1.75 -6.89
CA LEU A 6 2.85 -2.29 -5.77
C LEU A 6 3.17 -3.77 -5.52
N ARG A 7 3.33 -4.57 -6.58
CA ARG A 7 3.71 -5.98 -6.48
C ARG A 7 5.07 -6.17 -5.82
N LYS A 8 6.04 -5.32 -6.17
CA LYS A 8 7.37 -5.37 -5.58
C LYS A 8 7.36 -5.10 -4.08
N TYR A 9 6.54 -4.15 -3.61
CA TYR A 9 6.61 -3.66 -2.23
C TYR A 9 5.59 -4.26 -1.28
N LEU A 10 4.41 -4.68 -1.77
CA LEU A 10 3.36 -5.27 -0.92
C LEU A 10 3.53 -6.78 -0.70
N ASN A 11 4.32 -7.45 -1.53
CA ASN A 11 4.65 -8.88 -1.36
C ASN A 11 6.02 -9.09 -0.70
N ASP A 12 6.74 -8.02 -0.34
CA ASP A 12 8.10 -8.11 0.18
C ASP A 12 8.09 -7.96 1.71
N ASP A 13 8.47 -9.03 2.40
CA ASP A 13 8.59 -9.08 3.86
C ASP A 13 9.70 -8.17 4.41
N VAL A 14 10.44 -7.47 3.57
CA VAL A 14 11.49 -6.51 3.98
C VAL A 14 10.89 -5.25 4.64
N PHE A 15 9.61 -4.94 4.42
CA PHE A 15 8.97 -3.73 4.95
C PHE A 15 8.24 -3.97 6.27
N LYS A 16 8.42 -3.06 7.23
CA LYS A 16 7.72 -3.04 8.53
C LYS A 16 6.28 -2.54 8.39
N SER A 17 6.06 -1.58 7.51
CA SER A 17 4.75 -0.98 7.28
C SER A 17 4.69 -0.33 5.91
N VAL A 18 3.49 -0.31 5.32
CA VAL A 18 3.22 0.39 4.08
C VAL A 18 2.15 1.45 4.33
N VAL A 19 2.50 2.70 4.08
CA VAL A 19 1.56 3.80 4.10
C VAL A 19 1.06 4.04 2.69
N VAL A 20 -0.25 4.07 2.53
CA VAL A 20 -0.91 4.57 1.30
C VAL A 20 -1.63 5.88 1.60
N VAL A 21 -1.56 6.84 0.68
CA VAL A 21 -2.40 8.04 0.70
C VAL A 21 -3.45 7.92 -0.39
N ILE A 22 -4.71 8.13 0.02
CA ILE A 22 -5.90 8.05 -0.85
C ILE A 22 -6.64 9.38 -0.72
N GLY A 23 -6.64 10.17 -1.79
CA GLY A 23 -7.12 11.57 -1.73
C GLY A 23 -6.32 12.36 -0.69
N ASN A 24 -6.98 12.82 0.38
CA ASN A 24 -6.35 13.54 1.50
C ASN A 24 -6.16 12.69 2.77
N LYS A 25 -6.34 11.36 2.69
CA LYS A 25 -6.29 10.46 3.85
C LYS A 25 -5.05 9.57 3.79
N LYS A 26 -4.28 9.55 4.88
CA LYS A 26 -3.19 8.60 5.13
C LYS A 26 -3.76 7.31 5.74
N VAL A 27 -3.32 6.16 5.26
CA VAL A 27 -3.68 4.83 5.78
C VAL A 27 -2.39 4.04 5.98
N VAL A 28 -2.17 3.57 7.21
CA VAL A 28 -1.04 2.69 7.53
C VAL A 28 -1.51 1.24 7.43
N LEU A 29 -0.79 0.44 6.68
CA LEU A 29 -1.01 -0.99 6.47
C LEU A 29 0.14 -1.74 7.14
N GLU A 30 -0.15 -2.43 8.24
CA GLU A 30 0.91 -3.03 9.09
C GLU A 30 0.97 -4.56 8.98
N ASN A 31 -0.16 -5.25 8.73
CA ASN A 31 -0.24 -6.73 8.69
C ASN A 31 -1.41 -7.20 7.80
N ASP A 32 -1.42 -8.46 7.38
CA ASP A 32 -2.55 -9.11 6.67
C ASP A 32 -3.03 -8.34 5.42
N ILE A 33 -2.10 -7.72 4.70
CA ILE A 33 -2.38 -6.99 3.47
C ILE A 33 -2.64 -8.01 2.36
N HIS A 34 -3.89 -8.12 1.91
CA HIS A 34 -4.21 -8.90 0.73
C HIS A 34 -4.24 -8.01 -0.50
N VAL A 35 -3.66 -8.46 -1.61
CA VAL A 35 -3.58 -7.70 -2.84
C VAL A 35 -4.14 -8.54 -3.98
N ASP A 36 -5.21 -8.05 -4.59
CA ASP A 36 -5.79 -8.62 -5.80
C ASP A 36 -5.25 -7.83 -7.00
N TYR A 37 -4.25 -8.40 -7.67
CA TYR A 37 -3.60 -7.79 -8.83
C TYR A 37 -4.44 -7.88 -10.10
N GLU A 38 -5.41 -8.80 -10.18
CA GLU A 38 -6.30 -8.92 -11.34
C GLU A 38 -7.30 -7.76 -11.34
N ASN A 39 -7.86 -7.44 -10.18
CA ASN A 39 -8.79 -6.33 -9.99
C ASN A 39 -8.11 -5.01 -9.58
N GLU A 40 -6.79 -5.00 -9.41
CA GLU A 40 -5.98 -3.84 -9.01
C GLU A 40 -6.46 -3.17 -7.70
N ILE A 41 -6.70 -3.99 -6.67
CA ILE A 41 -7.17 -3.54 -5.35
C ILE A 41 -6.31 -4.11 -4.21
N ILE A 42 -6.16 -3.32 -3.14
CA ILE A 42 -5.70 -3.80 -1.83
C ILE A 42 -6.94 -4.07 -0.98
N ILE A 43 -7.00 -5.26 -0.38
CA ILE A 43 -8.01 -5.69 0.57
C ILE A 43 -7.36 -5.72 1.95
N TYR A 44 -7.76 -4.80 2.81
CA TYR A 44 -7.18 -4.61 4.14
C TYR A 44 -8.23 -4.84 5.23
N PRO A 45 -8.18 -5.98 5.94
CA PRO A 45 -9.09 -6.25 7.04
C PRO A 45 -8.75 -5.37 8.26
N LEU A 46 -9.79 -4.78 8.84
CA LEU A 46 -9.76 -4.03 10.10
C LEU A 46 -10.65 -4.74 11.12
N LYS A 47 -10.50 -4.40 12.40
CA LYS A 47 -11.25 -5.02 13.51
C LYS A 47 -12.77 -5.11 13.28
N ASN A 48 -13.37 -4.11 12.62
CA ASN A 48 -14.83 -4.00 12.44
C ASN A 48 -15.27 -3.84 10.98
N CYS A 49 -14.35 -3.85 10.01
CA CYS A 49 -14.68 -3.69 8.59
C CYS A 49 -13.55 -4.16 7.70
N THR A 50 -13.82 -4.32 6.40
CA THR A 50 -12.78 -4.53 5.38
C THR A 50 -12.68 -3.29 4.53
N ARG A 51 -11.47 -2.77 4.36
CA ARG A 51 -11.22 -1.64 3.45
C ARG A 51 -10.72 -2.17 2.12
N ILE A 52 -11.39 -1.76 1.04
CA ILE A 52 -10.97 -2.04 -0.34
C ILE A 52 -10.38 -0.75 -0.92
N ILE A 53 -9.14 -0.80 -1.39
CA ILE A 53 -8.38 0.36 -1.86
C ILE A 53 -7.96 0.12 -3.32
N PRO A 54 -8.58 0.79 -4.29
CA PRO A 54 -8.15 0.70 -5.69
C PRO A 54 -6.77 1.32 -5.90
N PHE A 55 -5.92 0.69 -6.70
CA PHE A 55 -4.58 1.21 -7.03
C PHE A 55 -4.64 2.58 -7.71
N SER A 56 -5.72 2.84 -8.46
CA SER A 56 -5.98 4.11 -9.13
C SER A 56 -6.18 5.27 -8.15
N SER A 57 -6.68 4.98 -6.95
CA SER A 57 -6.97 5.94 -5.88
C SER A 57 -5.75 6.30 -5.01
N ILE A 58 -4.69 5.50 -5.08
CA ILE A 58 -3.44 5.71 -4.35
C ILE A 58 -2.63 6.80 -5.08
N SER A 59 -2.43 7.93 -4.40
CA SER A 59 -1.62 9.05 -4.89
C SER A 59 -0.17 8.97 -4.40
N TYR A 60 0.07 8.30 -3.28
CA TYR A 60 1.39 8.21 -2.67
C TYR A 60 1.57 6.94 -1.85
N LEU A 61 2.78 6.41 -1.86
CA LEU A 61 3.27 5.31 -1.03
C LEU A 61 4.46 5.77 -0.21
N ASP A 62 4.48 5.40 1.06
CA ASP A 62 5.59 5.59 1.98
C ASP A 62 5.87 4.26 2.68
N LEU A 63 7.03 3.70 2.39
CA LEU A 63 7.46 2.37 2.80
C LEU A 63 8.54 2.52 3.85
N LEU A 64 8.34 1.85 4.99
CA LEU A 64 9.35 1.77 6.05
C LEU A 64 9.98 0.38 6.02
N ASP A 65 11.27 0.30 5.71
CA ASP A 65 11.99 -0.98 5.71
C ASP A 65 12.36 -1.44 7.13
N LYS A 66 12.87 -2.66 7.26
CA LYS A 66 13.32 -3.20 8.56
C LYS A 66 14.48 -2.45 9.22
N ASN A 67 15.25 -1.67 8.44
CA ASN A 67 16.38 -0.87 8.90
C ASN A 67 15.99 0.59 9.19
N ASP A 68 14.70 0.90 9.25
CA ASP A 68 14.16 2.25 9.46
C ASP A 68 14.51 3.25 8.35
N GLN A 69 14.72 2.76 7.12
CA GLN A 69 14.86 3.57 5.92
C GLN A 69 13.50 3.76 5.24
N PHE A 70 13.25 5.00 4.81
CA PHE A 70 12.04 5.38 4.10
C PHE A 70 12.24 5.31 2.58
N ILE A 71 11.30 4.67 1.89
CA ILE A 71 11.21 4.68 0.42
C ILE A 71 9.84 5.26 0.04
N ASN A 72 9.85 6.35 -0.71
CA ASN A 72 8.66 7.11 -1.03
C ASN A 72 8.39 7.09 -2.54
N TYR A 73 7.13 6.88 -2.92
CA TYR A 73 6.68 6.91 -4.32
C TYR A 73 5.46 7.80 -4.47
N PHE A 74 5.56 8.76 -5.39
CA PHE A 74 4.44 9.57 -5.84
C PHE A 74 3.88 8.97 -7.13
N LYS A 75 2.56 8.99 -7.28
CA LYS A 75 1.94 8.73 -8.58
C LYS A 75 2.29 9.91 -9.49
N GLU A 76 3.07 9.66 -10.54
CA GLU A 76 3.28 10.64 -11.61
C GLU A 76 1.97 10.81 -12.41
N ASP A 77 1.67 12.05 -12.80
CA ASP A 77 0.45 12.44 -13.54
C ASP A 77 0.47 11.98 -15.00
#